data_AF-X1FN53-F1
#
_entry.id   AF-X1FN53-F1
#
_cell.length_a   1.000
_cell.length_b   1.000
_cell.length_c   1.000
_cell.angle_alpha   90.00
_cell.angle_beta   90.00
_cell.angle_gamma   90.00
#
_symmetry.space_group_name_H-M   'P 1'
#
loop_
_entity.id
_entity.type
_entity.pdbx_description
1 polymer ?
#
loop_
_entity_poly.entity_id
_entity_poly.type
_entity_poly.pdbx_seq_one_letter_code
_entity_poly.pdbx_strand_id
1 'polypeptide(L)'
;IAASASSTAGGLSTSVPEAELFNLPFIFRDLDHCYKVLDGPTGQWLANIVEDKLNCVVLGYWFSGIRNVGVFVESLQQTKRKTIIEMKEIIIRYFN
;
A
#
# COMPACT_ATOMS: atom_id res chain seq x y z
N ILE A 1 2.38 -1.71 4.80
CA ILE A 1 2.45 -0.23 4.93
C ILE A 1 1.97 0.33 3.60
N ALA A 2 0.89 1.10 3.57
CA ALA A 2 0.42 1.74 2.34
C ALA A 2 0.88 3.20 2.38
N ALA A 3 1.94 3.52 1.65
CA ALA A 3 2.30 4.90 1.37
C ALA A 3 1.47 5.36 0.17
N SER A 4 0.78 6.49 0.29
CA SER A 4 -0.07 7.02 -0.77
C SER A 4 0.30 8.47 -1.05
N ALA A 5 0.70 8.77 -2.28
CA ALA A 5 0.33 10.05 -2.85
C ALA A 5 -1.20 10.08 -2.93
N SER A 6 -1.85 11.22 -2.75
CA SER A 6 -3.31 11.37 -2.64
C SER A 6 -4.07 10.99 -3.93
N SER A 7 -4.12 9.69 -4.22
CA SER A 7 -5.14 8.98 -4.96
C SER A 7 -5.16 7.59 -4.34
N THR A 8 -6.30 7.21 -3.79
CA THR A 8 -6.57 5.95 -3.08
C THR A 8 -5.73 4.79 -3.66
N ALA A 9 -4.77 4.26 -2.87
CA ALA A 9 -3.82 3.13 -3.03
C ALA A 9 -3.88 2.16 -4.25
N GLY A 10 -4.28 2.63 -5.43
CA GLY A 10 -4.62 1.85 -6.63
C GLY A 10 -4.95 2.77 -7.82
N GLY A 11 -5.21 4.06 -7.59
CA GLY A 11 -5.39 5.03 -8.67
C GLY A 11 -4.10 5.33 -9.45
N LEU A 12 -2.96 5.47 -8.77
CA LEU A 12 -1.71 5.88 -9.43
C LEU A 12 -1.14 4.79 -10.34
N SER A 13 -1.27 3.53 -9.97
CA SER A 13 -0.73 2.40 -10.73
C SER A 13 -1.39 2.16 -12.08
N THR A 14 -2.65 2.58 -12.24
CA THR A 14 -3.34 2.52 -13.54
C THR A 14 -2.66 3.38 -14.60
N SER A 15 -2.07 4.51 -14.19
CA SER A 15 -1.41 5.48 -15.08
C SER A 15 0.12 5.36 -15.03
N VAL A 16 0.67 4.93 -13.88
CA VAL A 16 2.10 4.76 -13.63
C VAL A 16 2.33 3.37 -13.02
N PRO A 17 2.48 2.32 -13.85
CA PRO A 17 2.63 0.94 -13.38
C PRO A 17 3.79 0.74 -12.40
N GLU A 18 4.82 1.58 -12.47
CA GLU A 18 5.99 1.56 -11.58
C GLU A 18 5.61 1.84 -10.11
N ALA A 19 4.50 2.53 -9.87
CA ALA A 19 3.98 2.77 -8.53
C ALA A 19 3.48 1.50 -7.83
N GLU A 20 3.15 0.43 -8.58
CA GLU A 20 2.74 -0.87 -7.99
C GLU A 20 3.81 -1.50 -7.12
N LEU A 21 5.09 -1.17 -7.36
CA LEU A 21 6.18 -1.66 -6.52
C LEU A 21 5.95 -1.34 -5.05
N PHE A 22 5.37 -0.17 -4.75
CA PHE A 22 5.09 0.30 -3.39
C PHE A 22 3.82 -0.33 -2.78
N ASN A 23 2.98 -0.96 -3.60
CA ASN A 23 1.76 -1.65 -3.18
C ASN A 23 2.00 -3.13 -2.82
N LEU A 24 3.18 -3.68 -3.12
CA LEU A 24 3.49 -5.07 -2.82
C LEU A 24 3.41 -5.39 -1.31
N PRO A 25 2.84 -6.55 -0.94
CA PRO A 25 2.69 -6.92 0.46
C PRO A 25 4.06 -7.17 1.11
N PHE A 26 4.24 -6.63 2.32
CA PHE A 26 5.39 -6.87 3.20
C PHE A 26 6.78 -6.42 2.71
N ILE A 27 6.87 -5.58 1.68
CA ILE A 27 8.16 -5.00 1.22
C ILE A 27 8.82 -4.07 2.25
N PHE A 28 8.01 -3.46 3.12
CA PHE A 28 8.49 -2.59 4.20
C PHE A 28 8.45 -3.33 5.53
N ARG A 29 9.59 -3.37 6.23
CA ARG A 29 9.73 -3.98 7.56
C ARG A 29 8.99 -3.20 8.65
N ASP A 30 9.11 -1.88 8.62
CA ASP A 30 8.56 -0.96 9.61
C ASP A 30 8.35 0.43 8.97
N LEU A 31 7.79 1.38 9.73
CA LEU A 31 7.51 2.73 9.24
C LEU A 31 8.78 3.51 8.91
N ASP A 32 9.83 3.37 9.73
CA ASP A 32 11.11 4.05 9.51
C ASP A 32 11.77 3.60 8.20
N HIS A 33 11.69 2.31 7.88
CA HIS A 33 12.14 1.76 6.61
C HIS A 33 11.33 2.32 5.45
N CYS A 34 10.01 2.47 5.62
CA CYS A 34 9.17 3.07 4.58
C CYS A 34 9.57 4.52 4.30
N TYR A 35 9.71 5.35 5.33
CA TYR A 35 10.14 6.75 5.17
C TYR A 35 11.53 6.85 4.52
N LYS A 36 12.50 6.06 4.98
CA LYS A 36 13.86 6.05 4.38
C LYS A 36 13.87 5.68 2.89
N VAL A 37 12.96 4.80 2.44
CA VAL A 37 12.88 4.41 1.02
C VAL A 37 12.18 5.49 0.19
N LEU A 38 11.11 6.09 0.72
CA LEU A 38 10.35 7.15 0.06
C LEU A 38 11.11 8.47 -0.01
N ASP A 39 11.83 8.83 1.04
CA ASP A 39 12.66 10.04 1.07
C ASP A 39 14.03 9.82 0.39
N GLY A 40 14.32 8.58 0.04
CA GLY A 40 15.56 8.18 -0.59
C GLY A 40 15.52 8.20 -2.12
N PRO A 41 16.56 7.63 -2.76
CA PRO A 41 16.67 7.58 -4.23
C PRO A 41 15.49 6.88 -4.92
N THR A 42 14.87 5.90 -4.25
CA THR A 42 13.75 5.13 -4.81
C THR A 42 12.47 5.96 -4.91
N GLY A 43 12.16 6.78 -3.89
CA GLY A 43 11.04 7.70 -3.98
C GLY A 43 11.29 8.80 -5.00
N GLN A 44 12.49 9.41 -5.05
CA GLN A 44 12.80 10.41 -6.07
C GLN A 44 12.69 9.85 -7.50
N TRP A 45 13.14 8.60 -7.71
CA TRP A 45 12.96 7.91 -8.99
C TRP A 45 11.49 7.78 -9.38
N LEU A 46 10.62 7.39 -8.43
CA LEU A 46 9.18 7.29 -8.70
C LEU A 46 8.57 8.66 -8.96
N ALA A 47 8.97 9.69 -8.20
CA ALA A 47 8.50 11.06 -8.39
C ALA A 47 8.76 11.52 -9.82
N ASN A 48 9.99 11.40 -10.32
CA ASN A 48 10.35 11.80 -11.68
C ASN A 48 9.48 11.10 -12.74
N ILE A 49 9.23 9.80 -12.60
CA ILE A 49 8.37 9.05 -13.53
C ILE A 49 6.93 9.58 -13.50
N VAL A 50 6.40 9.87 -12.31
CA VAL A 50 5.06 10.40 -12.13
C VAL A 50 4.93 11.79 -12.75
N GLU A 51 5.92 12.66 -12.51
CA GLU A 51 5.97 14.02 -13.07
C GLU A 51 6.02 13.98 -14.60
N ASP A 52 6.89 13.14 -15.17
CA ASP A 52 7.05 12.97 -16.62
C ASP A 52 5.78 12.43 -17.29
N LYS A 53 5.12 11.43 -16.68
CA LYS A 53 3.95 10.76 -17.28
C LYS A 53 2.66 11.56 -17.12
N LEU A 54 2.48 12.25 -15.99
CA LEU A 54 1.22 12.92 -15.67
C LEU A 54 1.29 14.45 -15.85
N ASN A 55 2.45 14.98 -16.23
CA ASN A 55 2.70 16.42 -16.33
C ASN A 55 2.28 17.15 -15.04
N CYS A 56 2.66 16.59 -13.91
CA CYS A 56 2.36 17.11 -12.57
C CYS A 56 3.65 17.32 -11.78
N VAL A 57 3.54 17.87 -10.58
CA VAL A 57 4.65 18.02 -9.64
C VAL A 57 4.34 17.23 -8.36
N VAL A 58 5.26 16.37 -7.93
CA VAL A 58 5.13 15.58 -6.71
C VAL A 58 5.67 16.38 -5.53
N LEU A 59 4.77 16.85 -4.67
CA LEU A 59 5.14 17.66 -3.50
C LEU A 59 5.68 16.83 -2.32
N GLY A 60 5.38 15.53 -2.29
CA GLY A 60 5.81 14.62 -1.23
C GLY A 60 4.90 13.41 -1.08
N TYR A 61 5.39 12.46 -0.29
CA TYR A 61 4.66 11.23 0.03
C TYR A 61 4.02 11.33 1.40
N TRP A 62 2.79 10.83 1.55
CA TRP A 62 2.13 10.71 2.85
C TRP A 62 1.74 9.25 3.14
N PHE A 63 1.94 8.84 4.37
CA PHE A 63 1.53 7.55 4.90
C PHE A 63 0.01 7.48 5.15
N SER A 64 -0.67 6.50 4.53
CA SER A 64 -2.12 6.25 4.65
C SER A 64 -2.50 5.18 5.69
N GLY A 65 -1.53 4.70 6.48
CA GLY A 65 -1.78 3.67 7.49
C GLY A 65 -1.35 2.27 7.07
N ILE A 66 -1.44 1.34 8.03
CA ILE A 66 -1.24 -0.09 7.79
C ILE A 66 -2.61 -0.71 7.49
N ARG A 67 -2.73 -1.39 6.35
CA ARG A 67 -3.94 -2.13 5.99
C ARG A 67 -4.05 -3.35 6.91
N ASN A 68 -5.10 -3.38 7.70
CA ASN A 68 -5.48 -4.53 8.52
C ASN A 68 -6.70 -5.20 7.91
N VAL A 69 -6.73 -6.54 7.91
CA VAL A 69 -7.86 -7.31 7.41
C VAL A 69 -8.87 -7.47 8.55
N GLY A 70 -10.02 -6.82 8.42
CA GLY A 70 -11.19 -7.07 9.25
C GLY A 70 -12.15 -8.01 8.52
N VAL A 71 -12.56 -9.09 9.18
CA VAL A 71 -13.54 -10.04 8.64
C VAL A 71 -14.72 -10.07 9.60
N PHE A 72 -15.93 -9.85 9.07
CA PHE A 72 -17.16 -10.05 9.83
C PHE A 72 -17.71 -11.43 9.51
N VAL A 73 -17.70 -12.32 10.51
CA VAL A 73 -18.38 -13.62 10.44
C VAL A 73 -19.21 -13.72 11.71
N GLU A 74 -20.51 -13.95 11.55
CA GLU A 74 -21.49 -13.95 12.65
C GLU A 74 -21.17 -14.99 13.75
N SER A 75 -20.44 -16.05 13.40
CA SER A 75 -19.96 -17.09 14.33
C SER A 75 -18.64 -16.79 15.04
N LEU A 76 -17.97 -15.66 14.75
CA LEU A 76 -16.67 -15.32 15.33
C LEU A 76 -16.83 -14.31 16.49
N GLN A 77 -17.47 -14.75 17.58
CA GLN A 77 -17.60 -13.99 18.83
C GLN A 77 -16.27 -13.82 19.62
N GLN A 78 -15.10 -14.19 19.07
CA GLN A 78 -13.83 -14.00 19.77
C GLN A 78 -12.67 -13.64 18.84
N THR A 79 -12.11 -12.46 19.11
CA THR A 79 -10.99 -11.79 18.46
C THR A 79 -9.66 -12.57 18.59
N LYS A 80 -9.52 -13.75 17.98
CA LYS A 80 -8.21 -14.42 17.84
C LYS A 80 -7.62 -14.15 16.46
N ARG A 81 -6.37 -13.65 16.44
CA ARG A 81 -5.55 -13.57 15.22
C ARG A 81 -5.42 -14.97 14.64
N LYS A 82 -5.96 -15.19 13.45
CA LYS A 82 -5.87 -16.45 12.71
C LYS A 82 -4.50 -16.58 12.05
N THR A 83 -4.02 -17.81 11.94
CA THR A 83 -2.81 -18.11 11.17
C THR A 83 -3.09 -18.11 9.66
N ILE A 84 -2.05 -18.01 8.82
CA ILE A 84 -2.18 -17.98 7.35
C ILE A 84 -2.95 -19.21 6.82
N ILE A 85 -2.83 -20.36 7.48
CA ILE A 85 -3.51 -21.61 7.10
C ILE A 85 -5.03 -21.45 7.22
N GLU A 86 -5.51 -20.79 8.27
CA GLU A 86 -6.93 -20.58 8.56
C GLU A 86 -7.54 -19.43 7.75
N MET A 87 -6.72 -18.62 7.08
CA MET A 87 -7.18 -17.54 6.20
C MET A 87 -7.57 -18.02 4.80
N LYS A 88 -7.22 -19.25 4.40
CA LYS A 88 -7.47 -19.80 3.05
C LYS A 88 -8.95 -19.89 2.68
N GLU A 89 -9.81 -20.13 3.67
CA GLU A 89 -11.26 -20.32 3.49
C GLU A 89 -12.05 -19.00 3.59
N ILE A 90 -11.36 -17.86 3.73
CA ILE A 90 -12.01 -16.55 3.97
C ILE A 90 -12.09 -15.76 2.67
N ILE A 91 -13.30 -15.34 2.31
CA ILE A 91 -13.53 -14.40 1.21
C ILE A 91 -13.15 -12.99 1.68
N ILE A 92 -12.08 -12.44 1.11
CA ILE A 92 -11.59 -11.08 1.38
C ILE A 92 -11.85 -10.23 0.13
N ARG A 93 -12.46 -9.04 0.32
CA ARG A 93 -12.61 -8.07 -0.76
C ARG A 93 -11.32 -7.26 -0.91
N TYR A 94 -10.84 -7.12 -2.15
CA TYR A 94 -9.73 -6.26 -2.53
C TYR A 94 -10.26 -5.03 -3.26
N PHE A 95 -9.63 -3.88 -3.03
CA PHE A 95 -9.87 -2.69 -3.86
C PHE A 95 -9.08 -2.85 -5.17
N ASN A 96 -9.76 -2.72 -6.30
CA ASN A 96 -9.16 -2.47 -7.61
C ASN A 96 -9.20 -0.95 -7.84
#